data_AF-A0A1H0XD31-F1
#
_entry.id   AF-A0A1H0XD31-F1
#
_cell.length_a   1.000
_cell.length_b   1.000
_cell.length_c   1.000
_cell.angle_alpha   90.00
_cell.angle_beta   90.00
_cell.angle_gamma   90.00
#
_symmetry.space_group_name_H-M   'P 1'
#
loop_
_entity.id
_entity.type
_entity.pdbx_description
1 polymer ?
#
loop_
_entity_poly.entity_id
_entity_poly.type
_entity_poly.pdbx_seq_one_letter_code
_entity_poly.pdbx_strand_id
1 'polypeptide(L)'
;MPTTNDFEEWLFLMSDKLDVFEAFFKKETGKDLDYSVQSINEIEAWLLTKFESTDDILKQENKDLLDLVTRYVGDTFRKNLKAKWTIDLENEKNAYYQLPVITAEKLSSPIAPHTLVTASLDRRRGTFISTVLNNAIKEVNKL
;
A
#
# COMPACT_ATOMS: atom_id res chain seq x y z
N MET A 1 -6.54 11.58 16.06
CA MET A 1 -5.40 11.85 15.16
C MET A 1 -4.30 10.90 15.57
N PRO A 2 -3.61 10.24 14.63
CA PRO A 2 -2.51 9.35 14.95
C PRO A 2 -1.34 10.13 15.58
N THR A 3 -0.66 9.46 16.49
CA THR A 3 0.56 9.92 17.19
C THR A 3 1.77 9.13 16.71
N THR A 4 2.96 9.54 17.12
CA THR A 4 4.19 8.76 16.88
C THR A 4 4.08 7.35 17.43
N ASN A 5 3.51 7.19 18.63
CA ASN A 5 3.32 5.87 19.25
C ASN A 5 2.33 5.01 18.44
N ASP A 6 1.25 5.60 17.91
CA ASP A 6 0.32 4.86 17.04
C ASP A 6 1.01 4.36 15.77
N PHE A 7 1.91 5.16 15.19
CA PHE A 7 2.69 4.76 14.01
C PHE A 7 3.72 3.68 14.34
N GLU A 8 4.42 3.79 15.47
CA GLU A 8 5.37 2.79 15.93
C GLU A 8 4.69 1.45 16.26
N GLU A 9 3.54 1.48 16.93
CA GLU A 9 2.71 0.29 17.16
C GLU A 9 2.22 -0.32 15.84
N TRP A 10 1.78 0.53 14.90
CA TRP A 10 1.40 0.10 13.56
C TRP A 10 2.56 -0.61 12.84
N LEU A 11 3.79 -0.10 12.95
CA LEU A 11 5.00 -0.75 12.40
C LEU A 11 5.37 -2.02 13.14
N PHE A 12 5.25 -2.05 14.47
CA PHE A 12 5.54 -3.22 15.29
C PHE A 12 4.68 -4.42 14.89
N LEU A 13 3.39 -4.17 14.61
CA LEU A 13 2.42 -5.18 14.18
C LEU A 13 2.55 -5.57 12.69
N MET A 14 3.51 -5.01 11.94
CA MET A 14 3.59 -5.18 10.48
C MET A 14 3.70 -6.65 10.06
N SER A 15 4.59 -7.42 10.68
CA SER A 15 4.80 -8.83 10.30
C SER A 15 3.52 -9.64 10.49
N ASP A 16 2.92 -9.56 11.69
CA ASP A 16 1.70 -10.30 12.02
C ASP A 16 0.55 -9.93 11.10
N LYS A 17 0.41 -8.64 10.75
CA LYS A 17 -0.63 -8.17 9.84
C LYS A 17 -0.40 -8.64 8.40
N LEU A 18 0.84 -8.66 7.92
CA LEU A 18 1.16 -9.19 6.60
C LEU A 18 0.87 -10.69 6.51
N ASP A 19 1.23 -11.47 7.53
CA ASP A 19 0.92 -12.92 7.59
C ASP A 19 -0.60 -13.16 7.55
N VAL A 20 -1.38 -12.36 8.29
CA VAL A 20 -2.85 -12.40 8.26
C VAL A 20 -3.38 -12.11 6.86
N PHE A 21 -2.86 -11.07 6.19
CA PHE A 21 -3.32 -10.71 4.85
C PHE A 21 -2.98 -11.77 3.81
N GLU A 22 -1.76 -12.30 3.82
CA GLU A 22 -1.32 -13.34 2.88
C GLU A 22 -2.16 -14.61 3.03
N ALA A 23 -2.38 -15.06 4.27
CA ALA A 23 -3.23 -16.22 4.54
C ALA A 23 -4.68 -16.00 4.08
N PHE A 24 -5.24 -14.81 4.35
CA PHE A 24 -6.57 -14.42 3.91
C PHE A 24 -6.67 -14.38 2.38
N PHE A 25 -5.73 -13.70 1.71
CA PHE A 25 -5.70 -13.58 0.26
C PHE A 25 -5.57 -14.94 -0.43
N LYS A 26 -4.69 -15.80 0.07
CA LYS A 26 -4.52 -17.16 -0.43
C LYS A 26 -5.80 -17.98 -0.29
N LYS A 27 -6.50 -17.85 0.83
CA LYS A 27 -7.80 -18.52 1.04
C LYS A 27 -8.86 -18.05 0.06
N GLU A 28 -8.93 -16.75 -0.22
CA GLU A 28 -9.93 -16.16 -1.11
C GLU A 28 -9.64 -16.42 -2.60
N THR A 29 -8.37 -16.44 -2.99
CA THR A 29 -7.96 -16.42 -4.41
C THR A 29 -7.21 -17.68 -4.87
N GLY A 30 -6.73 -18.51 -3.95
CA GLY A 30 -5.85 -19.64 -4.23
C GLY A 30 -4.41 -19.26 -4.61
N LYS A 31 -4.04 -17.97 -4.52
CA LYS A 31 -2.73 -17.47 -4.96
C LYS A 31 -1.83 -17.12 -3.78
N ASP A 32 -0.55 -17.45 -3.92
CA ASP A 32 0.51 -17.00 -3.03
C ASP A 32 1.03 -15.63 -3.45
N LEU A 33 1.47 -14.87 -2.46
CA LEU A 33 1.96 -13.50 -2.60
C LEU A 33 3.44 -13.46 -2.21
N ASP A 34 4.25 -12.76 -3.01
CA ASP A 34 5.73 -12.79 -2.95
C ASP A 34 6.39 -11.41 -3.01
N TYR A 35 5.61 -10.34 -2.87
CA TYR A 35 6.06 -8.94 -2.92
C TYR A 35 6.67 -8.55 -4.27
N SER A 36 6.31 -9.27 -5.34
CA SER A 36 6.67 -8.92 -6.71
C SER A 36 5.68 -7.92 -7.31
N VAL A 37 6.06 -7.37 -8.47
CA VAL A 37 5.16 -6.60 -9.35
C VAL A 37 3.93 -7.43 -9.73
N GLN A 38 4.06 -8.75 -9.89
CA GLN A 38 2.94 -9.62 -10.20
C GLN A 38 1.98 -9.74 -9.02
N SER A 39 2.48 -9.87 -7.79
CA SER A 39 1.66 -9.85 -6.57
C SER A 39 0.80 -8.59 -6.48
N ILE A 40 1.32 -7.43 -6.89
CA ILE A 40 0.54 -6.18 -6.97
C ILE A 40 -0.59 -6.27 -8.00
N ASN A 41 -0.34 -6.85 -9.19
CA ASN A 41 -1.39 -7.05 -10.19
C ASN A 41 -2.50 -7.97 -9.67
N GLU A 42 -2.13 -9.05 -8.97
CA GLU A 42 -3.09 -9.98 -8.38
C GLU A 42 -3.98 -9.32 -7.34
N ILE A 43 -3.40 -8.48 -6.49
CA ILE A 43 -4.13 -7.71 -5.49
C ILE A 43 -5.06 -6.69 -6.16
N GLU A 44 -4.57 -5.91 -7.13
CA GLU A 44 -5.39 -4.91 -7.80
C GLU A 44 -6.57 -5.56 -8.55
N ALA A 45 -6.33 -6.66 -9.27
CA ALA A 45 -7.40 -7.43 -9.91
C ALA A 45 -8.42 -7.93 -8.90
N TRP A 46 -7.97 -8.52 -7.78
CA TRP A 46 -8.85 -8.99 -6.72
C TRP A 46 -9.70 -7.86 -6.10
N LEU A 47 -9.10 -6.71 -5.79
CA LEU A 47 -9.82 -5.53 -5.30
C LEU A 47 -10.90 -5.06 -6.28
N LEU A 48 -10.61 -5.04 -7.58
CA LEU A 48 -11.55 -4.62 -8.61
C LEU A 48 -12.73 -5.59 -8.79
N THR A 49 -12.57 -6.86 -8.39
CA THR A 49 -13.68 -7.83 -8.33
C THR A 49 -14.52 -7.70 -7.06
N LYS A 50 -13.90 -7.26 -5.95
CA LYS A 50 -14.54 -7.16 -4.63
C LYS A 50 -15.27 -5.84 -4.41
N PHE A 51 -14.81 -4.76 -5.04
CA PHE A 51 -15.32 -3.41 -4.83
C PHE A 51 -15.69 -2.74 -6.17
N GLU A 52 -16.88 -2.14 -6.21
CA GLU A 52 -17.37 -1.43 -7.40
C GLU A 52 -16.73 -0.04 -7.51
N SER A 53 -16.47 0.59 -6.36
CA SER A 53 -15.99 1.97 -6.28
C SER A 53 -15.01 2.21 -5.12
N THR A 54 -14.37 3.39 -5.15
CA THR A 54 -13.57 3.90 -4.03
C THR A 54 -14.39 4.03 -2.75
N ASP A 55 -15.66 4.45 -2.84
CA ASP A 55 -16.51 4.62 -1.67
C ASP A 55 -16.81 3.27 -0.98
N ASP A 56 -16.84 2.17 -1.73
CA ASP A 56 -17.09 0.85 -1.17
C ASP A 56 -15.96 0.38 -0.25
N ILE A 57 -14.70 0.52 -0.66
CA ILE A 57 -13.57 0.12 0.20
C ILE A 57 -13.39 1.05 1.40
N LEU A 58 -13.87 2.29 1.31
CA LEU A 58 -13.79 3.28 2.39
C LEU A 58 -14.87 3.10 3.47
N LYS A 59 -15.84 2.20 3.27
CA LYS A 59 -16.85 1.90 4.29
C LYS A 59 -16.20 1.33 5.56
N GLN A 60 -16.81 1.63 6.70
CA GLN A 60 -16.25 1.32 8.02
C GLN A 60 -15.99 -0.18 8.23
N GLU A 61 -16.83 -1.05 7.66
CA GLU A 61 -16.66 -2.51 7.70
C GLU A 61 -15.41 -3.01 6.97
N ASN A 62 -14.85 -2.21 6.05
CA ASN A 62 -13.68 -2.56 5.25
C ASN A 62 -12.38 -1.97 5.80
N LYS A 63 -12.43 -1.18 6.89
CA LYS A 63 -11.28 -0.46 7.44
C LYS A 63 -10.08 -1.38 7.72
N ASP A 64 -10.32 -2.53 8.34
CA ASP A 64 -9.27 -3.48 8.67
C ASP A 64 -8.67 -4.10 7.40
N LEU A 65 -9.52 -4.44 6.42
CA LEU A 65 -9.03 -4.98 5.15
C LEU A 65 -8.23 -3.94 4.36
N LEU A 66 -8.69 -2.69 4.32
CA LEU A 66 -7.97 -1.60 3.67
C LEU A 66 -6.60 -1.35 4.33
N ASP A 67 -6.51 -1.44 5.66
CA ASP A 67 -5.22 -1.37 6.38
C ASP A 67 -4.29 -2.52 5.97
N LEU A 68 -4.79 -3.77 5.96
CA LEU A 68 -4.04 -4.95 5.54
C LEU A 68 -3.49 -4.82 4.10
N VAL A 69 -4.33 -4.40 3.17
CA VAL A 69 -3.95 -4.19 1.76
C VAL A 69 -2.93 -3.05 1.65
N THR A 70 -3.16 -1.94 2.37
CA THR A 70 -2.25 -0.80 2.40
C THR A 70 -0.85 -1.19 2.88
N ARG A 71 -0.77 -2.00 3.95
CA ARG A 71 0.48 -2.58 4.47
C ARG A 71 1.18 -3.41 3.42
N TYR A 72 0.47 -4.34 2.78
CA TYR A 72 1.07 -5.23 1.79
C TYR A 72 1.60 -4.48 0.57
N VAL A 73 0.79 -3.57 0.02
CA VAL A 73 1.22 -2.72 -1.11
C VAL A 73 2.43 -1.90 -0.70
N GLY A 74 2.38 -1.22 0.44
CA GLY A 74 3.51 -0.41 0.91
C GLY A 74 4.78 -1.21 1.19
N ASP A 75 4.67 -2.40 1.79
CA ASP A 75 5.84 -3.25 2.07
C ASP A 75 6.44 -3.82 0.78
N THR A 76 5.60 -4.07 -0.23
CA THR A 76 6.06 -4.40 -1.59
C THR A 76 6.91 -3.28 -2.18
N PHE A 77 6.46 -2.03 -2.10
CA PHE A 77 7.27 -0.87 -2.51
C PHE A 77 8.54 -0.76 -1.66
N ARG A 78 8.44 -0.92 -0.34
CA ARG A 78 9.57 -0.86 0.59
C ARG A 78 10.68 -1.83 0.21
N LYS A 79 10.33 -3.11 -0.01
CA LYS A 79 11.28 -4.18 -0.37
C LYS A 79 11.94 -3.92 -1.72
N ASN A 80 11.17 -3.55 -2.75
CA ASN A 80 11.69 -3.34 -4.11
C ASN A 80 12.57 -2.09 -4.23
N LEU A 81 12.34 -1.07 -3.39
CA LEU A 81 13.01 0.23 -3.48
C LEU A 81 14.07 0.43 -2.40
N LYS A 82 14.27 -0.55 -1.50
CA LYS A 82 15.10 -0.42 -0.28
C LYS A 82 14.72 0.83 0.54
N ALA A 83 13.42 1.10 0.58
CA ALA A 83 12.84 2.30 1.16
C ALA A 83 12.48 2.07 2.64
N LYS A 84 11.92 3.10 3.28
CA LYS A 84 11.42 3.04 4.65
C LYS A 84 10.00 3.61 4.76
N TRP A 85 9.28 3.16 5.78
CA TRP A 85 8.03 3.78 6.20
C TRP A 85 8.32 5.06 6.98
N THR A 86 7.54 6.11 6.73
CA THR A 86 7.53 7.37 7.48
C THR A 86 6.11 7.89 7.60
N ILE A 87 5.87 8.82 8.52
CA ILE A 87 4.60 9.53 8.64
C ILE A 87 4.88 11.01 8.91
N ASP A 88 4.07 11.90 8.34
CA ASP A 88 4.09 13.33 8.65
C ASP A 88 2.94 13.64 9.62
N LEU A 89 3.30 14.01 10.85
CA LEU A 89 2.38 14.34 11.93
C LEU A 89 2.41 15.83 12.29
N GLU A 90 3.18 16.64 11.57
CA GLU A 90 3.39 18.05 11.90
C GLU A 90 2.82 19.00 10.84
N ASN A 91 2.96 18.65 9.56
CA ASN A 91 2.59 19.55 8.47
C ASN A 91 1.20 19.23 7.91
N GLU A 92 0.17 19.91 8.41
CA GLU A 92 -1.22 19.80 7.93
C GLU A 92 -1.41 20.14 6.45
N LYS A 93 -0.46 20.87 5.83
CA LYS A 93 -0.50 21.20 4.40
C LYS A 93 0.08 20.08 3.52
N ASN A 94 0.72 19.08 4.11
CA ASN A 94 1.20 17.93 3.35
C ASN A 94 0.01 17.12 2.82
N ALA A 95 0.04 16.77 1.53
CA ALA A 95 -1.01 15.97 0.90
C ALA A 95 -1.18 14.57 1.55
N TYR A 96 -0.18 14.10 2.27
CA TYR A 96 -0.17 12.81 2.98
C TYR A 96 -0.10 12.98 4.50
N TYR A 97 -0.50 14.15 5.02
CA TYR A 97 -0.59 14.38 6.46
C TYR A 97 -1.35 13.26 7.16
N GLN A 98 -0.77 12.72 8.25
CA GLN A 98 -1.30 11.59 9.04
C GLN A 98 -1.42 10.25 8.30
N LEU A 99 -0.84 10.09 7.11
CA LEU A 99 -0.81 8.82 6.38
C LEU A 99 0.61 8.23 6.39
N PRO A 100 0.77 6.92 6.65
CA PRO A 100 2.02 6.22 6.39
C PRO A 100 2.40 6.26 4.92
N VAL A 101 3.64 6.64 4.64
CA VAL A 101 4.20 6.74 3.28
C VAL A 101 5.55 6.02 3.19
N ILE A 102 5.93 5.68 1.96
CA ILE A 102 7.23 5.11 1.60
C ILE A 102 8.14 6.22 1.11
N THR A 103 9.34 6.31 1.69
CA THR A 103 10.39 7.26 1.29
C THR A 103 11.72 6.55 1.04
N ALA A 104 12.47 7.01 0.04
CA ALA A 104 13.84 6.56 -0.25
C ALA A 104 14.66 7.75 -0.75
N GLU A 105 15.98 7.66 -0.64
CA GLU A 105 16.91 8.75 -0.99
C GLU A 105 16.76 9.23 -2.45
N LYS A 106 16.57 8.30 -3.38
CA LYS A 106 16.44 8.59 -4.82
C LYS A 106 15.01 8.75 -5.33
N LEU A 107 14.04 8.82 -4.42
CA LEU A 107 12.62 8.99 -4.76
C LEU A 107 12.26 10.49 -4.70
N SER A 108 11.77 11.04 -5.80
CA SER A 108 11.44 12.46 -5.92
C SER A 108 10.25 12.86 -5.06
N SER A 109 9.40 11.92 -4.67
CA SER A 109 8.22 12.16 -3.85
C SER A 109 7.87 10.93 -3.02
N PRO A 110 7.31 11.09 -1.81
CA PRO A 110 6.80 9.98 -1.03
C PRO A 110 5.69 9.23 -1.78
N ILE A 111 5.63 7.91 -1.59
CA ILE A 111 4.54 7.09 -2.12
C ILE A 111 3.57 6.79 -0.98
N ALA A 112 2.30 7.13 -1.15
CA ALA A 112 1.25 6.84 -0.19
C ALA A 112 0.44 5.58 -0.61
N PRO A 113 0.70 4.40 -0.02
CA PRO A 113 0.08 3.15 -0.47
C PRO A 113 -1.45 3.17 -0.31
N HIS A 114 -1.96 3.80 0.75
CA HIS A 114 -3.40 3.97 0.96
C HIS A 114 -4.05 4.70 -0.22
N THR A 115 -3.44 5.80 -0.68
CA THR A 115 -3.91 6.57 -1.84
C THR A 115 -3.80 5.75 -3.13
N LEU A 116 -2.78 4.91 -3.30
CA LEU A 116 -2.67 4.04 -4.47
C LEU A 116 -3.79 3.00 -4.50
N VAL A 117 -4.09 2.38 -3.36
CA VAL A 117 -5.17 1.38 -3.24
C VAL A 117 -6.51 2.01 -3.57
N THR A 118 -6.89 3.11 -2.92
CA THR A 118 -8.19 3.75 -3.17
C THR A 118 -8.29 4.27 -4.60
N ALA A 119 -7.24 4.91 -5.11
CA ALA A 119 -7.26 5.48 -6.44
C ALA A 119 -7.09 4.43 -7.56
N SER A 120 -6.77 3.18 -7.24
CA SER A 120 -6.86 2.05 -8.18
C SER A 120 -8.31 1.67 -8.49
N LEU A 121 -9.22 1.79 -7.50
CA LEU A 121 -10.65 1.49 -7.65
C LEU A 121 -11.40 2.56 -8.44
N ASP A 122 -10.94 3.81 -8.41
CA ASP A 122 -11.41 4.87 -9.30
C ASP A 122 -10.93 4.64 -10.75
N ARG A 123 -9.64 4.33 -10.92
CA ARG A 123 -9.02 4.18 -12.25
C ARG A 123 -9.39 2.87 -12.96
N ARG A 124 -9.66 1.80 -12.19
CA ARG A 124 -10.05 0.45 -12.64
C ARG A 124 -9.19 -0.13 -13.77
N ARG A 125 -7.87 0.05 -13.71
CA ARG A 125 -6.95 -0.43 -14.76
C ARG A 125 -6.50 -1.88 -14.58
N GLY A 126 -6.39 -2.37 -13.35
CA GLY A 126 -5.84 -3.69 -13.02
C GLY A 126 -4.31 -3.74 -13.01
N THR A 127 -3.65 -2.65 -13.41
CA THR A 127 -2.19 -2.51 -13.46
C THR A 127 -1.73 -1.11 -13.03
N PHE A 128 -2.59 -0.32 -12.40
CA PHE A 128 -2.26 1.04 -11.99
C PHE A 128 -1.14 1.05 -10.95
N ILE A 129 -1.30 0.27 -9.88
CA ILE A 129 -0.36 0.25 -8.76
C ILE A 129 1.00 -0.31 -9.22
N SER A 130 1.00 -1.36 -10.03
CA SER A 130 2.23 -1.95 -10.58
C SER A 130 2.95 -1.02 -11.57
N THR A 131 2.21 -0.19 -12.31
CA THR A 131 2.79 0.87 -13.14
C THR A 131 3.54 1.89 -12.29
N VAL A 132 2.95 2.31 -11.16
CA VAL A 132 3.60 3.24 -10.21
C VAL A 132 4.86 2.59 -9.62
N LEU A 133 4.79 1.32 -9.21
CA LEU A 133 5.95 0.58 -8.68
C LEU A 133 7.08 0.50 -9.70
N ASN A 134 6.79 0.12 -10.95
CA ASN A 134 7.80 0.03 -12.00
C ASN A 134 8.46 1.37 -12.30
N ASN A 135 7.70 2.47 -12.25
CA ASN A 135 8.26 3.80 -12.42
C ASN A 135 9.18 4.19 -11.27
N ALA A 136 8.79 3.90 -10.03
CA ALA A 136 9.63 4.14 -8.85
C ALA A 136 10.92 3.29 -8.90
N ILE A 137 10.84 2.02 -9.33
CA ILE A 137 12.03 1.16 -9.52
C ILE A 137 12.98 1.78 -10.56
N LYS A 138 12.44 2.25 -11.69
CA LYS A 138 13.26 2.92 -12.72
C LYS A 138 13.91 4.18 -12.17
N GLU A 139 13.20 4.94 -11.35
CA GLU A 139 13.70 6.17 -10.76
C GLU A 139 14.88 5.93 -9.82
N VAL A 140 14.74 5.01 -8.86
CA VAL A 140 15.83 4.71 -7.90
C VAL A 140 17.06 4.08 -8.57
N ASN A 141 16.88 3.47 -9.74
CA ASN A 141 17.95 2.86 -10.53
C ASN A 141 18.61 3.82 -11.55
N LYS A 142 18.14 5.08 -11.67
CA LYS A 142 18.87 6.08 -12.46
C LYS A 142 20.25 6.33 -11.82
N LEU A 143 21.28 6.20 -12.64
CA LEU A 143 22.68 6.50 -12.35
C LEU A 143 22.92 8.02 -12.46
#